data_AF-A0A8T5T7C9-F1
#
_entry.id   AF-A0A8T5T7C9-F1
#
_cell.length_a   1.000
_cell.length_b   1.000
_cell.length_c   1.000
_cell.angle_alpha   90.00
_cell.angle_beta   90.00
_cell.angle_gamma   90.00
#
_symmetry.space_group_name_H-M   'P 1'
#
loop_
_entity.id
_entity.type
_entity.pdbx_description
1 polymer ?
#
loop_
_entity_poly.entity_id
_entity_poly.type
_entity_poly.pdbx_seq_one_letter_code
_entity_poly.pdbx_strand_id
1 'polypeptide(L)'
;MKQLGNRKKRQNNLVIEFKDNKYIFSKRALLLFILGTIISVVIMLRIVDTIEFVWLHELFAKHTAFFLQLIFNLDAQPLYLPIYTCPWHVFISQDVMVYINNGCTGLPAMSVFTAVILLTPHSQHPKTSKDIFTRKLFALSTSLLAIYIYNVSRAVIQFYLYSHGFTWNLVHDSIYAFSITLIIHISFFLICVKFLPEIYFSLKYIVKLSYNYLTIDDKAESLNRIKFADKLPLSIKRKQHIQLESLFKKERINMCLIKTHQIDSRIIQFLNESNHKYTPKAIKNKIFYHYEEVTEIVIEKILIVLATAKVVLSENFNDKIYYFA
;
A
#
# COMPACT_ATOMS: atom_id res chain seq x y z
N MET A 1 -48.91 -14.97 -14.84
CA MET A 1 -48.42 -13.86 -13.99
C MET A 1 -47.24 -14.31 -13.12
N LYS A 2 -46.00 -14.29 -13.64
CA LYS A 2 -44.80 -14.64 -12.85
C LYS A 2 -43.50 -14.11 -13.49
N GLN A 3 -43.35 -12.79 -13.62
CA GLN A 3 -42.07 -12.16 -13.99
C GLN A 3 -41.94 -10.73 -13.42
N LEU A 4 -41.96 -10.57 -12.11
CA LEU A 4 -41.55 -9.31 -11.46
C LEU A 4 -40.82 -9.65 -10.17
N GLY A 5 -39.52 -9.96 -10.27
CA GLY A 5 -38.75 -10.33 -9.07
C GLY A 5 -37.24 -10.38 -9.23
N ASN A 6 -36.64 -9.75 -10.25
CA ASN A 6 -35.17 -9.77 -10.40
C ASN A 6 -34.53 -8.45 -10.86
N ARG A 7 -35.21 -7.32 -10.68
CA ARG A 7 -34.64 -5.98 -10.93
C ARG A 7 -34.41 -5.24 -9.61
N LYS A 8 -33.23 -5.41 -9.02
CA LYS A 8 -32.41 -4.40 -8.29
C LYS A 8 -31.49 -5.04 -7.25
N LYS A 9 -30.42 -5.66 -7.75
CA LYS A 9 -29.12 -5.60 -7.08
C LYS A 9 -28.09 -5.18 -8.13
N ARG A 10 -28.27 -3.97 -8.68
CA ARG A 10 -27.19 -3.28 -9.39
C ARG A 10 -26.13 -3.00 -8.33
N GLN A 11 -25.23 -3.96 -8.11
CA GLN A 11 -23.93 -3.64 -7.54
C GLN A 11 -23.37 -2.56 -8.45
N ASN A 12 -23.23 -1.34 -7.92
CA ASN A 12 -22.45 -0.28 -8.55
C ASN A 12 -21.01 -0.77 -8.59
N ASN A 13 -20.70 -1.62 -9.56
CA ASN A 13 -19.32 -1.95 -9.88
C ASN A 13 -18.69 -0.62 -10.28
N LEU A 14 -17.62 -0.28 -9.57
CA LEU A 14 -16.90 0.95 -9.82
C LEU A 14 -16.30 0.81 -11.22
N VAL A 15 -16.59 1.77 -12.09
CA VAL A 15 -16.07 1.78 -13.47
C VAL A 15 -14.97 2.81 -13.52
N ILE A 16 -13.79 2.41 -13.99
CA ILE A 16 -12.70 3.34 -14.28
C ILE A 16 -12.61 3.49 -15.80
N GLU A 17 -12.80 4.69 -16.32
CA GLU A 17 -12.69 4.98 -17.75
C GLU A 17 -11.33 5.62 -18.06
N PHE A 18 -10.68 5.16 -19.13
CA PHE A 18 -9.42 5.71 -19.62
C PHE A 18 -9.26 5.45 -21.12
N LYS A 19 -9.02 6.49 -21.93
CA LYS A 19 -8.84 6.40 -23.39
C LYS A 19 -9.89 5.51 -24.08
N ASP A 20 -11.17 5.80 -23.85
CA ASP A 20 -12.33 5.07 -24.42
C ASP A 20 -12.41 3.57 -24.06
N ASN A 21 -11.68 3.17 -23.02
CA ASN A 21 -11.69 1.85 -22.43
C ASN A 21 -12.27 1.90 -21.02
N LYS A 22 -13.08 0.90 -20.69
CA LYS A 22 -13.72 0.77 -19.38
C LYS A 22 -13.10 -0.39 -18.63
N TYR A 23 -12.56 -0.11 -17.46
CA TYR A 23 -11.97 -1.10 -16.57
C TYR A 23 -12.95 -1.40 -15.45
N ILE A 24 -13.48 -2.62 -15.48
CA ILE A 24 -14.39 -3.18 -14.48
C ILE A 24 -13.74 -4.44 -13.94
N PHE A 25 -13.59 -4.56 -12.62
CA PHE A 25 -12.98 -5.72 -11.98
C PHE A 25 -13.91 -6.33 -10.95
N SER A 26 -13.87 -7.66 -10.81
CA SER A 26 -14.58 -8.33 -9.72
C SER A 26 -13.83 -8.15 -8.41
N LYS A 27 -14.55 -7.96 -7.30
CA LYS A 27 -13.94 -7.87 -5.96
C LYS A 27 -13.08 -9.10 -5.63
N ARG A 28 -13.54 -10.29 -6.05
CA ARG A 28 -12.80 -11.55 -5.86
C ARG A 28 -11.47 -11.55 -6.60
N ALA A 29 -11.44 -11.07 -7.85
CA ALA A 29 -10.21 -10.98 -8.62
C ALA A 29 -9.24 -9.93 -8.03
N LEU A 30 -9.73 -8.82 -7.49
CA LEU A 30 -8.89 -7.83 -6.80
C LEU A 30 -8.30 -8.38 -5.50
N LEU A 31 -9.09 -9.12 -4.73
CA LEU A 31 -8.63 -9.77 -3.50
C LEU A 31 -7.60 -10.87 -3.80
N LEU A 32 -7.86 -11.68 -4.84
CA LEU A 32 -6.91 -12.68 -5.34
C LEU A 32 -5.63 -12.01 -5.85
N PHE A 33 -5.71 -10.84 -6.48
CA PHE A 33 -4.54 -10.12 -6.93
C PHE A 33 -3.64 -9.71 -5.76
N ILE A 34 -4.17 -9.09 -4.71
CA ILE A 34 -3.35 -8.68 -3.54
C ILE A 34 -2.80 -9.89 -2.79
N LEU A 35 -3.70 -10.76 -2.30
CA LEU A 35 -3.32 -11.87 -1.44
C LEU A 35 -2.53 -12.92 -2.21
N GLY A 36 -2.99 -13.23 -3.43
CA GLY A 36 -2.29 -14.14 -4.31
C GLY A 36 -0.90 -13.62 -4.64
N THR A 37 -0.73 -12.33 -4.94
CA THR A 37 0.61 -11.81 -5.27
C THR A 37 1.54 -11.95 -4.07
N ILE A 38 1.11 -11.55 -2.87
CA ILE A 38 1.92 -11.69 -1.65
C ILE A 38 2.30 -13.14 -1.41
N ILE A 39 1.32 -14.06 -1.44
CA ILE A 39 1.54 -15.48 -1.19
C ILE A 39 2.44 -16.10 -2.28
N SER A 40 2.15 -15.83 -3.56
CA SER A 40 2.95 -16.35 -4.68
C SER A 40 4.38 -15.82 -4.65
N VAL A 41 4.60 -14.56 -4.32
CA VAL A 41 5.96 -14.02 -4.16
C VAL A 41 6.70 -14.73 -3.05
N VAL A 42 6.09 -14.88 -1.87
CA VAL A 42 6.73 -15.60 -0.74
C VAL A 42 7.07 -17.03 -1.12
N ILE A 43 6.14 -17.76 -1.74
CA ILE A 43 6.38 -19.14 -2.18
C ILE A 43 7.49 -19.20 -3.23
N MET A 44 7.44 -18.35 -4.26
CA MET A 44 8.44 -18.35 -5.32
C MET A 44 9.83 -17.98 -4.79
N LEU A 45 9.95 -17.00 -3.89
CA LEU A 45 11.23 -16.65 -3.27
C LEU A 45 11.77 -17.83 -2.45
N ARG A 46 10.93 -18.53 -1.67
CA ARG A 46 11.35 -19.73 -0.95
C ARG A 46 11.83 -20.84 -1.89
N ILE A 47 11.15 -21.04 -3.02
CA ILE A 47 11.59 -22.00 -4.04
C ILE A 47 12.95 -21.57 -4.61
N VAL A 48 13.12 -20.28 -4.93
CA VAL A 48 14.38 -19.73 -5.43
C VAL A 48 15.51 -19.81 -4.40
N ASP A 49 15.22 -19.70 -3.11
CA ASP A 49 16.24 -19.86 -2.06
C ASP A 49 16.61 -21.34 -1.83
N THR A 50 15.70 -22.27 -2.14
CA THR A 50 15.89 -23.70 -1.86
C THR A 50 16.46 -24.47 -3.06
N ILE A 51 16.10 -24.07 -4.28
CA ILE A 51 16.47 -24.77 -5.50
C ILE A 51 17.53 -23.97 -6.25
N GLU A 52 18.69 -24.58 -6.45
CA GLU A 52 19.74 -24.01 -7.29
C GLU A 52 19.46 -24.29 -8.77
N PHE A 53 19.27 -23.23 -9.54
CA PHE A 53 19.05 -23.33 -10.99
C PHE A 53 20.40 -23.36 -11.71
N VAL A 54 21.14 -24.47 -11.57
CA VAL A 54 22.53 -24.62 -12.06
C VAL A 54 22.68 -24.27 -13.55
N TRP A 55 21.73 -24.66 -14.39
CA TRP A 55 21.75 -24.34 -15.82
C TRP A 55 21.63 -22.83 -16.09
N LEU A 56 20.93 -22.08 -15.23
CA LEU A 56 20.80 -20.64 -15.35
C LEU A 56 22.07 -19.95 -14.85
N HIS A 57 22.70 -20.50 -13.81
CA HIS A 57 24.02 -20.03 -13.35
C HIS A 57 25.07 -20.20 -14.45
N GLU A 58 25.05 -21.32 -15.17
CA GLU A 58 25.90 -21.56 -16.34
C GLU A 58 25.70 -20.49 -17.40
N LEU A 59 24.45 -20.27 -17.83
CA LEU A 59 24.11 -19.30 -18.85
C LEU A 59 24.57 -17.89 -18.44
N PHE A 60 24.33 -17.53 -17.18
CA PHE A 60 24.71 -16.24 -16.62
C PHE A 60 26.22 -16.06 -16.55
N ALA A 61 26.96 -17.08 -16.09
CA ALA A 61 28.42 -17.07 -16.02
C ALA A 61 29.03 -16.89 -17.41
N LYS A 62 28.55 -17.66 -18.40
CA LYS A 62 29.02 -17.58 -19.79
C LYS A 62 28.76 -16.22 -20.41
N HIS A 63 27.57 -15.66 -20.26
CA HIS A 63 27.27 -14.32 -20.79
C HIS A 63 28.10 -13.24 -20.10
N THR A 64 28.27 -13.32 -18.77
CA THR A 64 29.06 -12.34 -18.02
C THR A 64 30.53 -12.38 -18.45
N ALA A 65 31.12 -13.57 -18.54
CA ALA A 65 32.50 -13.75 -19.03
C ALA A 65 32.65 -13.25 -20.47
N PHE A 66 31.71 -13.58 -21.35
CA PHE A 66 31.70 -13.11 -22.74
C PHE A 66 31.71 -11.57 -22.83
N PHE A 67 30.87 -10.88 -22.06
CA PHE A 67 30.81 -9.43 -22.08
C PHE A 67 32.01 -8.76 -21.39
N LEU A 68 32.59 -9.37 -20.35
CA LEU A 68 33.83 -8.90 -19.73
C LEU A 68 34.99 -8.92 -20.73
N GLN A 69 35.13 -10.01 -21.49
CA GLN A 69 36.11 -10.10 -22.58
C GLN A 69 35.79 -9.07 -23.68
N LEU A 70 34.54 -9.01 -24.14
CA LEU A 70 34.16 -8.17 -25.27
C LEU A 70 34.34 -6.66 -24.98
N ILE A 71 33.98 -6.21 -23.79
CA ILE A 71 33.91 -4.77 -23.45
C ILE A 71 35.22 -4.28 -22.83
N PHE A 72 35.85 -5.09 -21.96
CA PHE A 72 37.00 -4.68 -21.16
C PHE A 72 38.28 -5.44 -21.50
N ASN A 73 38.24 -6.38 -22.44
CA ASN A 73 39.36 -7.24 -22.82
C ASN A 73 40.01 -7.94 -21.62
N LEU A 74 39.18 -8.38 -20.67
CA LEU A 74 39.60 -9.22 -19.56
C LEU A 74 39.56 -10.67 -20.02
N ASP A 75 40.58 -11.46 -19.70
CA ASP A 75 40.66 -12.91 -19.97
C ASP A 75 39.68 -13.72 -19.09
N ALA A 76 38.43 -13.26 -19.02
CA ALA A 76 37.39 -13.78 -18.16
C ALA A 76 36.88 -15.12 -18.70
N GLN A 77 36.83 -16.14 -17.85
CA GLN A 77 36.40 -17.49 -18.21
C GLN A 77 35.33 -18.00 -17.25
N PRO A 78 34.26 -18.64 -17.76
CA PRO A 78 33.32 -19.36 -16.93
C PRO A 78 33.98 -20.67 -16.46
N LEU A 79 33.94 -20.93 -15.16
CA LEU A 79 34.54 -22.10 -14.52
C LEU A 79 33.48 -22.90 -13.76
N TYR A 80 33.46 -24.22 -13.98
CA TYR A 80 32.56 -25.14 -13.28
C TYR A 80 33.31 -25.94 -12.22
N LEU A 81 32.96 -25.71 -10.96
CA LEU A 81 33.58 -26.32 -9.78
C LEU A 81 32.51 -27.06 -8.96
N PRO A 82 32.22 -28.35 -9.27
CA PRO A 82 31.10 -29.10 -8.69
C PRO A 82 31.24 -29.41 -7.19
N ILE A 83 32.38 -29.08 -6.60
CA ILE A 83 32.65 -29.28 -5.16
C ILE A 83 31.90 -28.23 -4.32
N TYR A 84 31.54 -27.09 -4.91
CA TYR A 84 30.80 -26.01 -4.24
C TYR A 84 29.30 -26.11 -4.48
N THR A 85 28.51 -25.58 -3.54
CA THR A 85 27.04 -25.50 -3.67
C THR A 85 26.64 -24.72 -4.91
N CYS A 86 27.24 -23.55 -5.14
CA CYS A 86 27.09 -22.80 -6.38
C CYS A 86 28.28 -23.13 -7.30
N PRO A 87 28.16 -24.08 -8.25
CA PRO A 87 29.32 -24.62 -8.94
C PRO A 87 29.87 -23.68 -10.01
N TRP A 88 29.07 -22.77 -10.54
CA TRP A 88 29.49 -21.85 -11.60
C TRP A 88 30.14 -20.59 -11.05
N HIS A 89 31.30 -20.28 -11.60
CA HIS A 89 32.12 -19.12 -11.26
C HIS A 89 32.52 -18.37 -12.53
N VAL A 90 32.84 -17.09 -12.38
CA VAL A 90 33.55 -16.31 -13.39
C VAL A 90 34.95 -16.03 -12.85
N PHE A 91 35.94 -16.62 -13.49
CA PHE A 91 37.36 -16.38 -13.23
C PHE A 91 37.82 -15.22 -14.11
N ILE A 92 38.52 -14.23 -13.55
CA ILE A 92 38.98 -13.03 -14.28
C ILE A 92 40.51 -12.91 -14.21
N SER A 93 41.09 -13.15 -13.04
CA SER A 93 42.53 -13.16 -12.81
C SER A 93 42.86 -14.08 -11.63
N GLN A 94 44.14 -14.31 -11.34
CA GLN A 94 44.60 -15.26 -10.32
C GLN A 94 43.94 -15.07 -8.96
N ASP A 95 43.62 -13.83 -8.58
CA ASP A 95 43.03 -13.49 -7.28
C ASP A 95 41.54 -13.12 -7.36
N VAL A 96 40.92 -13.17 -8.55
CA VAL A 96 39.56 -12.68 -8.77
C VAL A 96 38.70 -13.77 -9.39
N MET A 97 37.94 -14.43 -8.52
CA MET A 97 36.93 -15.42 -8.87
C MET A 97 35.62 -15.10 -8.16
N VAL A 98 34.53 -14.99 -8.92
CA VAL A 98 33.20 -14.68 -8.37
C VAL A 98 32.24 -15.82 -8.65
N TYR A 99 31.63 -16.36 -7.60
CA TYR A 99 30.62 -17.42 -7.73
C TYR A 99 29.27 -16.85 -8.14
N ILE A 100 28.49 -17.62 -8.88
CA ILE A 100 27.17 -17.22 -9.38
C ILE A 100 26.09 -17.97 -8.60
N ASN A 101 25.17 -17.23 -8.00
CA ASN A 101 24.00 -17.80 -7.31
C ASN A 101 22.69 -17.25 -7.91
N ASN A 102 21.55 -17.70 -7.37
CA ASN A 102 20.23 -17.25 -7.81
C ASN A 102 20.00 -15.73 -7.65
N GLY A 103 20.66 -15.08 -6.69
CA GLY A 103 20.60 -13.62 -6.52
C GLY A 103 21.29 -12.86 -7.66
N CYS A 104 22.38 -13.41 -8.20
CA CYS A 104 23.10 -12.83 -9.34
C CYS A 104 22.26 -12.84 -10.62
N THR A 105 21.48 -13.91 -10.85
CA THR A 105 20.73 -14.09 -12.11
C THR A 105 19.48 -13.21 -12.22
N GLY A 106 19.07 -12.56 -11.11
CA GLY A 106 17.84 -11.78 -11.04
C GLY A 106 16.57 -12.61 -10.84
N LEU A 107 16.70 -13.91 -10.53
CA LEU A 107 15.55 -14.79 -10.27
C LEU A 107 14.57 -14.21 -9.24
N PRO A 108 14.99 -13.62 -8.09
CA PRO A 108 14.06 -13.01 -7.15
C PRO A 108 13.17 -11.93 -7.79
N ALA A 109 13.76 -11.05 -8.60
CA ALA A 109 13.00 -10.01 -9.30
C ALA A 109 12.09 -10.61 -10.38
N MET A 110 12.59 -11.59 -11.14
CA MET A 110 11.78 -12.33 -12.11
C MET A 110 10.55 -12.99 -11.47
N SER A 111 10.70 -13.59 -10.29
CA SER A 111 9.60 -14.18 -9.53
C SER A 111 8.55 -13.15 -9.14
N VAL A 112 8.98 -11.98 -8.63
CA VAL A 112 8.07 -10.89 -8.27
C VAL A 112 7.26 -10.41 -9.48
N PHE A 113 7.92 -10.12 -10.59
CA PHE A 113 7.26 -9.68 -11.81
C PHE A 113 6.32 -10.76 -12.38
N THR A 114 6.74 -12.03 -12.33
CA THR A 114 5.91 -13.17 -12.75
C THR A 114 4.62 -13.26 -11.95
N ALA A 115 4.71 -13.19 -10.61
CA ALA A 115 3.55 -13.24 -9.74
C ALA A 115 2.57 -12.08 -10.03
N VAL A 116 3.08 -10.85 -10.11
CA VAL A 116 2.28 -9.65 -10.41
C VAL A 116 1.56 -9.79 -11.76
N ILE A 117 2.28 -10.14 -12.82
CA ILE A 117 1.73 -10.23 -14.18
C ILE A 117 0.68 -11.35 -14.28
N LEU A 118 1.00 -12.54 -13.75
CA LEU A 118 0.09 -13.69 -13.81
C LEU A 118 -1.21 -13.42 -13.03
N LEU A 119 -1.11 -12.82 -11.84
CA LEU A 119 -2.28 -12.58 -10.97
C LEU A 119 -3.01 -11.28 -11.27
N THR A 120 -2.51 -10.45 -12.18
CA THR A 120 -3.21 -9.24 -12.63
C THR A 120 -4.64 -9.59 -13.06
N PRO A 121 -5.67 -8.94 -12.48
CA PRO A 121 -7.05 -9.32 -12.74
C PRO A 121 -7.46 -8.90 -14.15
N HIS A 122 -8.31 -9.71 -14.77
CA HIS A 122 -8.88 -9.39 -16.07
C HIS A 122 -10.05 -8.43 -15.92
N SER A 123 -10.18 -7.47 -16.83
CA SER A 123 -11.38 -6.66 -16.85
C SER A 123 -12.60 -7.49 -17.30
N GLN A 124 -13.78 -7.21 -16.74
CA GLN A 124 -15.04 -7.80 -17.15
C GLN A 124 -15.58 -7.18 -18.46
N HIS A 125 -15.03 -6.06 -18.91
CA HIS A 125 -15.48 -5.40 -20.13
C HIS A 125 -14.86 -6.07 -21.37
N PRO A 126 -15.65 -6.52 -22.37
CA PRO A 126 -15.17 -7.35 -23.49
C PRO A 126 -14.06 -6.72 -24.32
N LYS A 127 -14.15 -5.41 -24.60
CA LYS A 127 -13.16 -4.68 -25.39
C LYS A 127 -11.77 -4.69 -24.76
N THR A 128 -11.72 -4.54 -23.43
CA THR A 128 -10.46 -4.49 -22.67
C THR A 128 -9.95 -5.87 -22.30
N SER A 129 -10.83 -6.86 -22.13
CA SER A 129 -10.42 -8.23 -21.82
C SER A 129 -9.89 -9.01 -23.02
N LYS A 130 -10.16 -8.52 -24.23
CA LYS A 130 -9.67 -9.12 -25.47
C LYS A 130 -8.14 -9.31 -25.42
N ASP A 131 -7.66 -10.49 -25.79
CA ASP A 131 -6.25 -10.84 -25.91
C ASP A 131 -5.41 -10.68 -24.62
N ILE A 132 -6.06 -10.68 -23.45
CA ILE A 132 -5.39 -10.47 -22.16
C ILE A 132 -4.29 -11.51 -21.89
N PHE A 133 -4.47 -12.76 -22.33
CA PHE A 133 -3.45 -13.80 -22.18
C PHE A 133 -2.21 -13.50 -23.02
N THR A 134 -2.39 -13.09 -24.28
CA THR A 134 -1.29 -12.70 -25.17
C THR A 134 -0.54 -11.50 -24.62
N ARG A 135 -1.25 -10.49 -24.08
CA ARG A 135 -0.62 -9.34 -23.43
C ARG A 135 0.16 -9.73 -22.19
N LYS A 136 -0.36 -10.63 -21.35
CA LYS A 136 0.35 -11.17 -20.18
C LYS A 136 1.60 -11.93 -20.59
N LEU A 137 1.52 -12.81 -21.58
CA LEU A 137 2.66 -13.55 -22.08
C LEU A 137 3.72 -12.60 -22.63
N PHE A 138 3.32 -11.60 -23.43
CA PHE A 138 4.24 -10.59 -23.96
C PHE A 138 4.91 -9.77 -22.86
N ALA A 139 4.13 -9.31 -21.86
CA ALA A 139 4.65 -8.60 -20.71
C ALA A 139 5.62 -9.47 -19.89
N LEU A 140 5.27 -10.74 -19.67
CA LEU A 140 6.11 -11.70 -18.95
C LEU A 140 7.45 -11.89 -19.67
N SER A 141 7.43 -12.30 -20.94
CA SER A 141 8.65 -12.53 -21.72
C SER A 141 9.54 -11.30 -21.79
N THR A 142 8.94 -10.12 -22.05
CA THR A 142 9.68 -8.85 -22.13
C THR A 142 10.31 -8.49 -20.78
N SER A 143 9.59 -8.67 -19.66
CA SER A 143 10.10 -8.35 -18.33
C SER A 143 11.22 -9.30 -17.91
N LEU A 144 11.04 -10.60 -18.12
CA LEU A 144 12.04 -11.60 -17.76
C LEU A 144 13.35 -11.38 -18.53
N LEU A 145 13.24 -11.13 -19.85
CA LEU A 145 14.39 -10.82 -20.68
C LEU A 145 15.09 -9.53 -20.25
N ALA A 146 14.33 -8.46 -19.98
CA ALA A 146 14.88 -7.17 -19.55
C ALA A 146 15.60 -7.29 -18.19
N ILE A 147 15.01 -8.01 -17.23
CA ILE A 147 15.62 -8.27 -15.92
C ILE A 147 16.90 -9.09 -16.09
N TYR A 148 16.89 -10.13 -16.93
CA TYR A 148 18.07 -10.95 -17.18
C TYR A 148 19.22 -10.12 -17.76
N ILE A 149 18.96 -9.37 -18.84
CA ILE A 149 19.95 -8.52 -19.50
C ILE A 149 20.50 -7.47 -18.53
N TYR A 150 19.64 -6.85 -17.73
CA TYR A 150 20.06 -5.91 -16.71
C TYR A 150 21.00 -6.55 -15.68
N ASN A 151 20.67 -7.72 -15.16
CA ASN A 151 21.51 -8.38 -14.15
C ASN A 151 22.86 -8.83 -14.74
N VAL A 152 22.90 -9.32 -15.98
CA VAL A 152 24.16 -9.60 -16.68
C VAL A 152 24.99 -8.32 -16.81
N SER A 153 24.39 -7.23 -17.28
CA SER A 153 25.07 -5.93 -17.44
C SER A 153 25.61 -5.41 -16.10
N ARG A 154 24.82 -5.55 -15.03
CA ARG A 154 25.20 -5.18 -13.67
C ARG A 154 26.41 -6.01 -13.21
N ALA A 155 26.36 -7.32 -13.37
CA ALA A 155 27.43 -8.22 -12.97
C ALA A 155 28.73 -7.92 -13.74
N VAL A 156 28.66 -7.65 -15.05
CA VAL A 156 29.80 -7.25 -15.86
C VAL A 156 30.49 -5.99 -15.28
N ILE A 157 29.72 -4.95 -14.94
CA ILE A 157 30.29 -3.73 -14.34
C ILE A 157 30.86 -4.02 -12.94
N GLN A 158 30.14 -4.77 -12.11
CA GLN A 158 30.58 -5.12 -10.76
C GLN A 158 31.87 -5.93 -10.76
N PHE A 159 31.98 -6.89 -11.67
CA PHE A 159 33.14 -7.78 -11.80
C PHE A 159 34.34 -7.04 -12.36
N TYR A 160 34.12 -6.15 -13.33
CA TYR A 160 35.16 -5.24 -13.82
C TYR A 160 35.73 -4.38 -12.68
N LEU A 161 34.87 -3.68 -11.93
CA LEU A 161 35.32 -2.85 -10.81
C LEU A 161 36.02 -3.68 -9.73
N TYR A 162 35.47 -4.84 -9.37
CA TYR A 162 36.07 -5.74 -8.40
C TYR A 162 37.48 -6.19 -8.84
N SER A 163 37.66 -6.52 -10.12
CA SER A 163 38.98 -6.88 -10.67
C SER A 163 40.01 -5.75 -10.64
N HIS A 164 39.58 -4.50 -10.48
CA HIS A 164 40.45 -3.31 -10.37
C HIS A 164 40.69 -2.89 -8.90
N GLY A 165 40.39 -3.76 -7.93
CA GLY A 165 40.71 -3.55 -6.52
C GLY A 165 39.64 -2.83 -5.71
N PHE A 166 38.46 -2.54 -6.28
CA PHE A 166 37.33 -2.07 -5.49
C PHE A 166 36.80 -3.20 -4.60
N THR A 167 36.43 -2.89 -3.36
CA THR A 167 35.90 -3.90 -2.44
C THR A 167 34.52 -4.37 -2.87
N TRP A 168 34.23 -5.66 -2.68
CA TRP A 168 32.94 -6.26 -3.06
C TRP A 168 31.75 -5.51 -2.43
N ASN A 169 31.83 -5.18 -1.15
CA ASN A 169 30.77 -4.46 -0.43
C ASN A 169 30.48 -3.08 -1.03
N LEU A 170 31.48 -2.42 -1.64
CA LEU A 170 31.28 -1.12 -2.29
C LEU A 170 30.57 -1.27 -3.63
N VAL A 171 30.91 -2.28 -4.41
CA VAL A 171 30.34 -2.48 -5.76
C VAL A 171 29.00 -3.21 -5.75
N HIS A 172 28.78 -4.09 -4.76
CA HIS A 172 27.58 -4.92 -4.64
C HIS A 172 26.56 -4.34 -3.65
N ASP A 173 27.00 -3.98 -2.44
CA ASP A 173 26.10 -3.62 -1.33
C ASP A 173 25.92 -2.11 -1.13
N SER A 174 26.44 -1.30 -2.06
CA SER A 174 26.31 0.15 -1.94
C SER A 174 24.87 0.63 -2.12
N ILE A 175 24.54 1.70 -1.40
CA ILE A 175 23.27 2.41 -1.55
C ILE A 175 23.06 2.90 -2.99
N TYR A 176 24.14 3.19 -3.72
CA TYR A 176 24.09 3.57 -5.14
C TYR A 176 23.65 2.41 -6.03
N ALA A 177 24.24 1.22 -5.84
CA ALA A 177 23.84 0.01 -6.57
C ALA A 177 22.38 -0.35 -6.30
N PHE A 178 21.93 -0.22 -5.04
CA PHE A 178 20.53 -0.38 -4.66
C PHE A 178 19.62 0.65 -5.36
N SER A 179 19.99 1.94 -5.33
CA SER A 179 19.18 3.02 -5.91
C SER A 179 19.02 2.88 -7.43
N ILE A 180 20.11 2.55 -8.13
CA ILE A 180 20.07 2.30 -9.58
C ILE A 180 19.18 1.10 -9.88
N THR A 181 19.34 0.02 -9.11
CA THR A 181 18.50 -1.18 -9.23
C THR A 181 17.02 -0.84 -9.04
N LEU A 182 16.67 -0.05 -8.04
CA LEU A 182 15.30 0.38 -7.79
C LEU A 182 14.72 1.18 -8.98
N ILE A 183 15.45 2.16 -9.50
CA ILE A 183 15.01 2.98 -10.64
C ILE A 183 14.76 2.12 -11.89
N ILE A 184 15.63 1.14 -12.15
CA ILE A 184 15.49 0.24 -13.30
C ILE A 184 14.28 -0.67 -13.12
N HIS A 185 14.04 -1.22 -11.93
CA HIS A 185 12.85 -2.03 -11.67
C HIS A 185 11.55 -1.21 -11.76
N ILE A 186 11.54 0.04 -11.31
CA ILE A 186 10.41 0.96 -11.52
C ILE A 186 10.18 1.18 -13.02
N SER A 187 11.24 1.36 -13.80
CA SER A 187 11.16 1.53 -15.26
C SER A 187 10.58 0.29 -15.94
N PHE A 188 11.01 -0.91 -15.52
CA PHE A 188 10.41 -2.17 -15.98
C PHE A 188 8.93 -2.25 -15.64
N PHE A 189 8.54 -1.89 -14.40
CA PHE A 189 7.15 -1.86 -14.01
C PHE A 189 6.31 -0.91 -14.89
N LEU A 190 6.82 0.27 -15.23
CA LEU A 190 6.14 1.21 -16.13
C LEU A 190 5.98 0.65 -17.55
N ILE A 191 7.00 -0.05 -18.06
CA ILE A 191 6.93 -0.76 -19.34
C ILE A 191 5.86 -1.86 -19.27
N CYS A 192 5.80 -2.63 -18.17
CA CYS A 192 4.75 -3.62 -17.94
C CYS A 192 3.35 -2.99 -17.97
N VAL A 193 3.17 -1.84 -17.32
CA VAL A 193 1.88 -1.12 -17.31
C VAL A 193 1.49 -0.64 -18.71
N LYS A 194 2.45 -0.33 -19.59
CA LYS A 194 2.16 0.01 -20.99
C LYS A 194 1.54 -1.17 -21.74
N PHE A 195 2.01 -2.39 -21.49
CA PHE A 195 1.50 -3.61 -22.13
C PHE A 195 0.29 -4.22 -21.40
N LEU A 196 0.19 -4.03 -20.09
CA LEU A 196 -0.85 -4.57 -19.23
C LEU A 196 -1.40 -3.48 -18.28
N PRO A 197 -2.20 -2.52 -18.80
CA PRO A 197 -2.72 -1.41 -18.00
C PRO A 197 -3.59 -1.84 -16.81
N GLU A 198 -4.12 -3.07 -16.85
CA GLU A 198 -4.89 -3.68 -15.77
C GLU A 198 -4.13 -3.72 -14.44
N ILE A 199 -2.80 -3.81 -14.46
CA ILE A 199 -1.97 -3.71 -13.25
C ILE A 199 -2.25 -2.38 -12.54
N TYR A 200 -2.09 -1.27 -13.27
CA TYR A 200 -2.29 0.06 -12.70
C TYR A 200 -3.74 0.30 -12.29
N PHE A 201 -4.70 -0.08 -13.14
CA PHE A 201 -6.11 0.16 -12.84
C PHE A 201 -6.63 -0.70 -11.70
N SER A 202 -6.13 -1.93 -11.52
CA SER A 202 -6.47 -2.78 -10.38
C SER A 202 -5.96 -2.18 -9.06
N LEU A 203 -4.72 -1.69 -9.02
CA LEU A 203 -4.17 -0.98 -7.85
C LEU A 203 -4.98 0.29 -7.52
N LYS A 204 -5.28 1.11 -8.53
CA LYS A 204 -6.12 2.31 -8.35
C LYS A 204 -7.51 1.96 -7.82
N TYR A 205 -8.08 0.85 -8.29
CA TYR A 205 -9.38 0.35 -7.85
C TYR A 205 -9.33 -0.08 -6.38
N ILE A 206 -8.29 -0.83 -5.99
CA ILE A 206 -8.06 -1.27 -4.61
C ILE A 206 -7.97 -0.07 -3.67
N VAL A 207 -7.12 0.92 -3.99
CA VAL A 207 -6.97 2.14 -3.17
C VAL A 207 -8.30 2.86 -3.00
N LYS A 208 -9.07 3.00 -4.10
CA LYS A 208 -10.38 3.66 -4.05
C LYS A 208 -11.41 2.87 -3.23
N LEU A 209 -11.39 1.54 -3.31
CA LEU A 209 -12.23 0.69 -2.46
C LEU A 209 -11.85 0.83 -0.99
N SER A 210 -10.57 0.78 -0.64
CA SER A 210 -10.07 0.93 0.72
C SER A 210 -10.43 2.30 1.29
N TYR A 211 -10.23 3.38 0.53
CA TYR A 211 -10.60 4.73 0.93
C TYR A 211 -12.11 4.85 1.19
N ASN A 212 -12.94 4.33 0.29
CA ASN A 212 -14.39 4.35 0.48
C ASN A 212 -14.83 3.55 1.69
N TYR A 213 -14.20 2.39 1.94
CA TYR A 213 -14.49 1.55 3.10
C TYR A 213 -14.18 2.31 4.40
N LEU A 214 -12.97 2.88 4.53
CA LEU A 214 -12.57 3.67 5.69
C LEU A 214 -13.50 4.87 5.90
N THR A 215 -13.86 5.58 4.83
CA THR A 215 -14.77 6.74 4.92
C THR A 215 -16.20 6.34 5.30
N ILE A 216 -16.65 5.14 4.93
CA ILE A 216 -17.98 4.62 5.29
C ILE A 216 -17.97 4.22 6.76
N ASP A 217 -16.92 3.57 7.26
CA ASP A 217 -16.78 3.21 8.66
C ASP A 217 -16.72 4.46 9.55
N ASP A 218 -15.95 5.50 9.18
CA ASP A 218 -15.94 6.80 9.88
C ASP A 218 -17.35 7.44 9.94
N LYS A 219 -18.13 7.29 8.86
CA LYS A 219 -19.51 7.79 8.79
C LYS A 219 -20.49 6.91 9.57
N ALA A 220 -20.30 5.60 9.58
CA ALA A 220 -21.15 4.66 10.30
C ALA A 220 -20.89 4.76 11.81
N GLU A 221 -19.65 4.99 12.21
CA GLU A 221 -19.25 5.24 13.58
C GLU A 221 -19.80 6.58 14.07
N SER A 222 -19.69 7.67 13.28
CA SER A 222 -20.34 8.94 13.62
C SER A 222 -21.87 8.82 13.68
N LEU A 223 -22.51 8.04 12.79
CA LEU A 223 -23.96 7.77 12.83
C LEU A 223 -24.40 6.91 14.03
N ASN A 224 -23.60 5.90 14.42
CA ASN A 224 -23.87 5.08 15.58
C ASN A 224 -23.68 5.88 16.89
N ARG A 225 -22.72 6.81 16.93
CA ARG A 225 -22.59 7.77 18.04
C ARG A 225 -23.81 8.67 18.20
N ILE A 226 -24.44 9.10 17.10
CA ILE A 226 -25.69 9.88 17.17
C ILE A 226 -26.90 8.98 17.51
N LYS A 227 -26.82 7.66 17.36
CA LYS A 227 -27.90 6.75 17.81
C LYS A 227 -27.96 6.60 19.33
N PHE A 228 -26.88 6.84 20.06
CA PHE A 228 -26.88 6.86 21.53
C PHE A 228 -27.46 8.17 22.13
N ALA A 229 -27.80 9.16 21.29
CA ALA A 229 -28.70 10.26 21.65
C ALA A 229 -30.12 9.92 21.18
N ASP A 230 -31.01 9.63 22.12
CA ASP A 230 -32.29 8.99 21.86
C ASP A 230 -33.33 9.88 21.13
N LYS A 231 -34.29 9.24 20.43
CA LYS A 231 -35.58 9.76 19.87
C LYS A 231 -35.64 10.78 18.72
N LEU A 232 -34.57 11.18 18.04
CA LEU A 232 -34.68 12.09 16.87
C LEU A 232 -34.60 11.38 15.49
N PRO A 233 -35.43 11.77 14.49
CA PRO A 233 -35.32 11.32 13.10
C PRO A 233 -33.94 11.55 12.48
N LEU A 234 -33.50 10.62 11.61
CA LEU A 234 -32.17 10.62 10.99
C LEU A 234 -31.84 11.92 10.20
N SER A 235 -32.86 12.59 9.65
CA SER A 235 -32.73 13.86 8.92
C SER A 235 -32.38 15.04 9.84
N ILE A 236 -32.98 15.08 11.04
CA ILE A 236 -32.74 16.12 12.04
C ILE A 236 -31.36 15.93 12.66
N LYS A 237 -30.97 14.68 12.91
CA LYS A 237 -29.64 14.28 13.40
C LYS A 237 -28.51 14.74 12.47
N ARG A 238 -28.66 14.55 11.15
CA ARG A 238 -27.69 15.06 10.17
C ARG A 238 -27.58 16.58 10.18
N LYS A 239 -28.70 17.29 10.30
CA LYS A 239 -28.71 18.75 10.35
C LYS A 239 -27.98 19.27 11.60
N GLN A 240 -28.21 18.66 12.76
CA GLN A 240 -27.52 18.97 14.01
C GLN A 240 -26.01 18.70 13.91
N HIS A 241 -25.60 17.56 13.33
CA HIS A 241 -24.17 17.26 13.14
C HIS A 241 -23.48 18.27 12.22
N ILE A 242 -24.11 18.64 11.10
CA ILE A 242 -23.57 19.67 10.19
C ILE A 242 -23.46 21.02 10.91
N GLN A 243 -24.42 21.35 11.76
CA GLN A 243 -24.41 22.56 12.58
C GLN A 243 -23.31 22.53 13.65
N LEU A 244 -23.07 21.38 14.29
CA LEU A 244 -21.96 21.20 15.25
C LEU A 244 -20.60 21.36 14.57
N GLU A 245 -20.39 20.72 13.40
CA GLU A 245 -19.15 20.85 12.66
C GLU A 245 -18.89 22.29 12.20
N SER A 246 -19.93 23.04 11.82
CA SER A 246 -19.78 24.45 11.44
C SER A 246 -19.43 25.34 12.64
N LEU A 247 -20.00 25.06 13.82
CA LEU A 247 -19.68 25.75 15.07
C LEU A 247 -18.27 25.45 15.56
N PHE A 248 -17.82 24.18 15.53
CA PHE A 248 -16.44 23.83 15.88
C PHE A 248 -15.41 24.52 14.98
N LYS A 249 -15.69 24.61 13.68
CA LYS A 249 -14.85 25.37 12.73
C LYS A 249 -14.84 26.87 13.04
N LYS A 250 -15.99 27.45 13.39
CA LYS A 250 -16.10 28.86 13.77
C LYS A 250 -15.25 29.19 15.00
N GLU A 251 -15.26 28.31 16.00
CA GLU A 251 -14.47 28.44 17.23
C GLU A 251 -12.99 28.05 17.08
N ARG A 252 -12.55 27.75 15.84
CA ARG A 252 -11.18 27.32 15.50
C ARG A 252 -10.71 26.12 16.34
N ILE A 253 -11.62 25.20 16.69
CA ILE A 253 -11.24 23.99 17.41
C ILE A 253 -10.67 22.98 16.42
N ASN A 254 -9.56 22.33 16.79
CA ASN A 254 -8.93 21.33 15.95
C ASN A 254 -9.85 20.10 15.84
N MET A 255 -10.52 19.96 14.69
CA MET A 255 -11.42 18.84 14.40
C MET A 255 -10.71 17.48 14.44
N CYS A 256 -9.40 17.43 14.15
CA CYS A 256 -8.61 16.21 14.28
C CYS A 256 -8.54 15.79 15.74
N LEU A 257 -8.21 16.74 16.64
CA LEU A 257 -8.13 16.48 18.08
C LEU A 257 -9.46 15.98 18.67
N ILE A 258 -10.58 16.60 18.29
CA ILE A 258 -11.93 16.16 18.71
C ILE A 258 -12.18 14.71 18.26
N LYS A 259 -11.87 14.38 17.00
CA LYS A 259 -12.12 13.05 16.42
C LYS A 259 -11.21 11.98 17.01
N THR A 260 -9.92 12.26 17.10
CA THR A 260 -8.90 11.33 17.61
C THR A 260 -9.19 10.89 19.04
N HIS A 261 -9.60 11.82 19.91
CA HIS A 261 -9.89 11.52 21.32
C HIS A 261 -11.37 11.41 21.66
N GLN A 262 -12.24 11.52 20.65
CA GLN A 262 -13.69 11.38 20.80
C GLN A 262 -14.27 12.33 21.86
N ILE A 263 -13.72 13.54 21.93
CA ILE A 263 -13.85 14.44 23.09
C ILE A 263 -15.31 14.82 23.34
N ASP A 264 -16.00 15.27 22.29
CA ASP A 264 -17.41 15.66 22.33
C ASP A 264 -18.32 14.52 22.81
N SER A 265 -18.15 13.31 22.25
CA SER A 265 -18.96 12.15 22.62
C SER A 265 -18.73 11.68 24.06
N ARG A 266 -17.47 11.67 24.52
CA ARG A 266 -17.15 11.27 25.90
C ARG A 266 -17.67 12.27 26.92
N ILE A 267 -17.66 13.56 26.59
CA ILE A 267 -18.28 14.61 27.41
C ILE A 267 -19.80 14.39 27.50
N ILE A 268 -20.49 14.22 26.36
CA ILE A 268 -21.95 14.03 26.34
C ILE A 268 -22.34 12.78 27.13
N GLN A 269 -21.66 11.66 26.90
CA GLN A 269 -21.92 10.41 27.61
C GLN A 269 -21.72 10.59 29.13
N PHE A 270 -20.58 11.17 29.53
CA PHE A 270 -20.29 11.43 30.93
C PHE A 270 -21.35 12.31 31.60
N LEU A 271 -21.77 13.39 30.92
CA LEU A 271 -22.80 14.29 31.45
C LEU A 271 -24.16 13.60 31.55
N ASN A 272 -24.55 12.79 30.57
CA ASN A 272 -25.81 12.02 30.58
C ASN A 272 -25.84 10.96 31.68
N GLU A 273 -24.70 10.31 31.94
CA GLU A 273 -24.58 9.30 33.00
C GLU A 273 -24.49 9.95 34.39
N SER A 274 -24.17 11.24 34.46
CA SER A 274 -23.99 11.97 35.71
C SER A 274 -25.20 12.83 36.08
N ASN A 275 -25.77 12.62 37.26
CA ASN A 275 -26.83 13.48 37.80
C ASN A 275 -26.29 14.78 38.45
N HIS A 276 -25.13 15.27 38.01
CA HIS A 276 -24.39 16.35 38.66
C HIS A 276 -23.91 17.41 37.67
N LYS A 277 -23.72 18.62 38.18
CA LYS A 277 -23.20 19.77 37.44
C LYS A 277 -21.67 19.79 37.50
N TYR A 278 -21.00 19.97 36.36
CA TYR A 278 -19.53 19.96 36.29
C TYR A 278 -18.95 21.20 35.62
N THR A 279 -17.79 21.64 36.11
CA THR A 279 -16.97 22.66 35.44
C THR A 279 -16.08 22.01 34.36
N PRO A 280 -15.58 22.77 33.36
CA PRO A 280 -14.63 22.27 32.36
C PRO A 280 -13.41 21.60 32.99
N LYS A 281 -12.86 22.20 34.06
CA LYS A 281 -11.76 21.64 34.86
C LYS A 281 -12.07 20.25 35.42
N ALA A 282 -13.28 20.09 35.99
CA ALA A 282 -13.69 18.82 36.57
C ALA A 282 -13.86 17.74 35.50
N ILE A 283 -14.41 18.10 34.33
CA ILE A 283 -14.55 17.20 33.18
C ILE A 283 -13.18 16.79 32.64
N LYS A 284 -12.25 17.74 32.46
CA LYS A 284 -10.87 17.46 32.05
C LYS A 284 -10.19 16.47 33.00
N ASN A 285 -10.31 16.72 34.30
CA ASN A 285 -9.65 15.87 35.31
C ASN A 285 -10.30 14.49 35.47
N LYS A 286 -11.61 14.35 35.21
CA LYS A 286 -12.28 13.04 35.31
C LYS A 286 -12.10 12.18 34.06
N ILE A 287 -12.22 12.76 32.87
CA ILE A 287 -12.30 12.00 31.62
C ILE A 287 -10.99 12.02 30.85
N PHE A 288 -10.24 13.13 30.94
CA PHE A 288 -9.12 13.43 30.05
C PHE A 288 -7.79 13.68 30.78
N TYR A 289 -7.62 13.16 32.01
CA TYR A 289 -6.42 13.44 32.79
C TYR A 289 -5.11 12.94 32.14
N HIS A 290 -5.19 11.89 31.34
CA HIS A 290 -4.07 11.30 30.59
C HIS A 290 -3.77 11.95 29.23
N TYR A 291 -4.59 12.90 28.77
CA TYR A 291 -4.44 13.49 27.44
C TYR A 291 -3.91 14.92 27.57
N GLU A 292 -2.58 15.08 27.52
CA GLU A 292 -1.92 16.39 27.65
C GLU A 292 -2.39 17.41 26.61
N GLU A 293 -2.69 16.94 25.40
CA GLU A 293 -3.20 17.77 24.30
C GLU A 293 -4.64 18.30 24.55
N VAL A 294 -5.38 17.66 25.46
CA VAL A 294 -6.76 18.02 25.82
C VAL A 294 -6.75 18.95 27.02
N THR A 295 -6.50 20.23 26.74
CA THR A 295 -6.46 21.28 27.77
C THR A 295 -7.85 21.66 28.27
N GLU A 296 -7.93 22.26 29.46
CA GLU A 296 -9.18 22.80 30.02
C GLU A 296 -9.86 23.79 29.07
N ILE A 297 -9.07 24.64 28.39
CA ILE A 297 -9.54 25.62 27.40
C ILE A 297 -10.21 24.91 26.21
N VAL A 298 -9.64 23.80 25.75
CA VAL A 298 -10.24 23.00 24.65
C VAL A 298 -11.57 22.40 25.09
N ILE A 299 -11.64 21.85 26.30
CA ILE A 299 -12.87 21.30 26.88
C ILE A 299 -13.94 22.38 27.03
N GLU A 300 -13.58 23.57 27.53
CA GLU A 300 -14.48 24.70 27.67
C GLU A 300 -15.06 25.14 26.33
N LYS A 301 -14.22 25.33 25.30
CA LYS A 301 -14.69 25.69 23.95
C LYS A 301 -15.62 24.64 23.36
N ILE A 302 -15.33 23.36 23.57
CA ILE A 302 -16.21 22.27 23.11
C ILE A 302 -17.56 22.34 23.84
N LEU A 303 -17.56 22.54 25.15
CA LEU A 303 -18.77 22.66 25.96
C LEU A 303 -19.63 23.87 25.57
N ILE A 304 -19.01 25.01 25.26
CA ILE A 304 -19.71 26.20 24.73
C ILE A 304 -20.39 25.87 23.40
N VAL A 305 -19.70 25.18 22.49
CA VAL A 305 -20.29 24.75 21.21
C VAL A 305 -21.46 23.78 21.42
N LEU A 306 -21.29 22.80 22.32
CA LEU A 306 -22.34 21.84 22.66
C LEU A 306 -23.57 22.53 23.30
N ALA A 307 -23.35 23.50 24.20
CA ALA A 307 -24.42 24.28 24.82
C ALA A 307 -25.14 25.19 23.81
N THR A 308 -24.38 25.82 22.90
CA THR A 308 -24.93 26.63 21.80
C THR A 308 -25.79 25.78 20.85
N ALA A 309 -25.39 24.53 20.62
CA ALA A 309 -26.14 23.56 19.84
C ALA A 309 -27.32 22.92 20.61
N LYS A 310 -27.52 23.30 21.89
CA LYS A 310 -28.52 22.72 22.81
C LYS A 310 -28.38 21.21 22.98
N VAL A 311 -27.14 20.71 22.93
CA VAL A 311 -26.79 19.30 23.17
C VAL A 311 -26.55 19.04 24.66
N VAL A 312 -26.05 20.05 25.36
CA VAL A 312 -25.86 20.05 26.82
C VAL A 312 -26.43 21.35 27.38
N LEU A 313 -26.78 21.36 28.66
CA LEU A 313 -27.25 22.54 29.37
C LEU A 313 -26.07 23.22 30.10
N SER A 314 -26.19 24.53 30.31
CA SER A 314 -25.20 25.32 31.04
C SER A 314 -25.86 26.28 32.01
N GLU A 315 -25.27 26.47 33.19
CA GLU A 315 -25.74 27.40 34.21
C GLU A 315 -24.56 28.16 34.82
N ASN A 316 -24.74 29.46 35.07
CA ASN A 316 -23.74 30.29 35.74
C ASN A 316 -24.08 30.41 37.21
N PHE A 317 -23.15 30.02 38.08
CA PHE A 317 -23.28 30.11 39.53
C PHE A 317 -21.95 30.57 40.13
N ASN A 318 -21.95 31.68 40.86
CA ASN A 318 -20.76 32.27 41.50
C ASN A 318 -19.56 32.40 40.54
N ASP A 319 -19.77 33.07 39.40
CA ASP A 319 -18.76 33.34 38.37
C ASP A 319 -18.15 32.09 37.72
N LYS A 320 -18.83 30.95 37.81
CA LYS A 320 -18.42 29.68 37.19
C LYS A 320 -19.55 29.10 36.34
N ILE A 321 -19.19 28.64 35.15
CA ILE A 321 -20.12 27.94 34.25
C ILE A 321 -20.06 26.45 34.54
N TYR A 322 -21.23 25.89 34.83
CA TYR A 322 -21.44 24.48 35.03
C TYR A 322 -22.23 23.87 33.87
N TYR A 323 -21.89 22.64 33.48
CA TYR A 323 -22.51 21.90 32.39
C TYR A 323 -23.14 20.60 32.90
N PHE A 324 -24.27 20.23 32.31
CA PHE A 324 -25.06 19.04 32.64
C PHE A 324 -25.93 18.60 31.45
N ALA A 325 -26.47 17.39 31.52
CA ALA A 325 -27.36 16.82 30.50
C ALA A 325 -28.80 17.32 30.62
#